data_AF-A0A7J6W605-F1
#
_entry.id   AF-A0A7J6W605-F1
#
_cell.length_a   1.000
_cell.length_b   1.000
_cell.length_c   1.000
_cell.angle_alpha   90.00
_cell.angle_beta   90.00
_cell.angle_gamma   90.00
#
_symmetry.space_group_name_H-M   'P 1'
#
loop_
_entity.id
_entity.type
_entity.pdbx_description
1 polymer ?
#
loop_
_entity_poly.entity_id
_entity_poly.type
_entity_poly.pdbx_seq_one_letter_code
_entity_poly.pdbx_strand_id
1 'polypeptide(L)'
;GKMGASLHRSYKHRAIGGKPPYLTPFFGMFGYGGFIASMHLGRHAEVSSKTKDSKKVYTLHLSREALINSREKTWKTDGGIRDPLEDEISSSPHGSFTKVEISELKLKLLDIGQLKCRLKDIYFPYIQCDEMLGTGKTTTPIQFQVNDDDLADLEGGEVAITNVNSCNGPDFVLQLRILYQDASTVTSSGEPQEAHARLKCVYYPIVKGKESINTILERLRVEGDIVAETFDTFSRTSIRRLGRLLPDARWVAFQVCRQILGLNPGQQWKLSSWSTLGVEGISSGVLKCV
;
A
#
# COMPACT_ATOMS: atom_id res chain seq x y z
N GLY A 1 17.40 10.79 19.97
CA GLY A 1 17.07 11.03 18.54
C GLY A 1 16.07 12.17 18.42
N LYS A 2 15.87 12.75 17.22
CA LYS A 2 14.84 13.77 16.99
C LYS A 2 13.63 13.12 16.32
N MET A 3 12.44 13.30 16.90
CA MET A 3 11.21 12.82 16.26
C MET A 3 11.05 13.50 14.88
N GLY A 4 10.74 12.72 13.85
CA GLY A 4 10.70 13.23 12.48
C GLY A 4 12.04 13.26 11.73
N ALA A 5 13.16 12.99 12.41
CA ALA A 5 14.42 12.75 11.74
C ALA A 5 14.41 11.31 11.21
N SER A 6 14.01 11.14 9.96
CA SER A 6 14.12 9.87 9.26
C SER A 6 15.34 9.89 8.36
N LEU A 7 16.31 9.01 8.61
CA LEU A 7 17.40 8.72 7.65
C LEU A 7 16.82 8.34 6.28
N HIS A 8 15.66 7.71 6.29
CA HIS A 8 14.93 7.31 5.11
C HIS A 8 14.52 8.51 4.20
N ARG A 9 14.47 9.73 4.73
CA ARG A 9 14.21 10.95 3.93
C ARG A 9 15.31 11.21 2.91
N SER A 10 16.58 10.91 3.21
CA SER A 10 17.68 11.11 2.26
C SER A 10 17.57 10.15 1.06
N TYR A 11 16.87 9.03 1.21
CA TYR A 11 16.61 8.05 0.17
C TYR A 11 15.30 8.30 -0.61
N LYS A 12 14.59 9.42 -0.38
CA LYS A 12 13.33 9.73 -1.08
C LYS A 12 13.47 9.70 -2.61
N HIS A 13 14.62 10.12 -3.13
CA HIS A 13 14.90 10.09 -4.57
C HIS A 13 14.84 8.66 -5.15
N ARG A 14 15.17 7.62 -4.37
CA ARG A 14 15.09 6.21 -4.79
C ARG A 14 13.66 5.70 -4.93
N ALA A 15 12.68 6.42 -4.38
CA ALA A 15 11.27 6.12 -4.55
C ALA A 15 10.69 6.70 -5.85
N ILE A 16 11.46 7.52 -6.58
CA ILE A 16 11.05 8.17 -7.83
C ILE A 16 11.74 7.46 -9.00
N GLY A 17 11.03 7.22 -10.10
CA GLY A 17 11.61 6.64 -11.32
C GLY A 17 11.94 5.15 -11.27
N GLY A 18 11.43 4.41 -10.27
CA GLY A 18 11.52 2.94 -10.24
C GLY A 18 10.77 2.29 -11.41
N LYS A 19 10.96 0.99 -11.63
CA LYS A 19 10.16 0.25 -12.63
C LYS A 19 8.82 -0.20 -12.01
N PRO A 20 7.71 -0.23 -12.79
CA PRO A 20 6.48 -0.88 -12.36
C PRO A 20 6.73 -2.33 -11.88
N PRO A 21 5.99 -2.84 -10.89
CA PRO A 21 4.86 -2.22 -10.17
C PRO A 21 5.26 -1.28 -9.02
N TYR A 22 6.48 -0.74 -9.03
CA TYR A 22 6.98 0.25 -8.06
C TYR A 22 7.00 -0.29 -6.62
N LEU A 23 7.38 -1.55 -6.43
CA LEU A 23 7.43 -2.23 -5.13
C LEU A 23 8.69 -1.90 -4.32
N THR A 24 9.09 -0.63 -4.28
CA THR A 24 10.22 -0.22 -3.46
C THR A 24 9.71 0.16 -2.06
N PRO A 25 10.18 -0.48 -0.98
CA PRO A 25 9.63 -0.30 0.38
C PRO A 25 10.06 1.03 1.02
N PHE A 26 10.15 2.10 0.24
CA PHE A 26 10.58 3.41 0.67
C PHE A 26 9.43 4.25 1.27
N PHE A 27 8.72 3.71 2.27
CA PHE A 27 7.53 4.36 2.85
C PHE A 27 7.83 5.51 3.83
N GLY A 28 8.99 5.48 4.48
CA GLY A 28 9.36 6.42 5.53
C GLY A 28 9.69 7.83 5.03
N MET A 29 8.70 8.68 4.82
CA MET A 29 8.95 10.09 4.40
C MET A 29 9.17 11.05 5.58
N PHE A 30 8.36 10.88 6.63
CA PHE A 30 8.18 11.92 7.64
C PHE A 30 8.86 11.59 8.97
N GLY A 31 9.15 10.32 9.26
CA GLY A 31 9.83 9.93 10.50
C GLY A 31 8.95 9.96 11.76
N TYR A 32 7.62 10.01 11.61
CA TYR A 32 6.66 9.97 12.71
C TYR A 32 5.76 8.73 12.69
N GLY A 33 5.70 7.99 11.57
CA GLY A 33 4.68 6.97 11.33
C GLY A 33 4.62 5.89 12.41
N GLY A 34 5.74 5.24 12.72
CA GLY A 34 5.78 4.19 13.75
C GLY A 34 5.44 4.71 15.15
N PHE A 35 5.87 5.93 15.47
CA PHE A 35 5.60 6.55 16.75
C PHE A 35 4.12 6.92 16.93
N ILE A 36 3.51 7.52 15.91
CA ILE A 36 2.08 7.84 15.92
C ILE A 36 1.26 6.56 15.98
N ALA A 37 1.63 5.53 15.21
CA ALA A 37 0.94 4.24 15.23
C ALA A 37 0.98 3.59 16.62
N SER A 38 2.15 3.52 17.26
CA SER A 38 2.25 2.89 18.58
C SER A 38 1.47 3.65 19.66
N MET A 39 1.55 4.99 19.66
CA MET A 39 0.80 5.83 20.60
C MET A 39 -0.70 5.91 20.27
N HIS A 40 -1.12 5.58 19.05
CA HIS A 40 -2.52 5.44 18.69
C HIS A 40 -3.08 4.12 19.24
N LEU A 41 -2.34 3.02 19.08
CA LEU A 41 -2.76 1.69 19.51
C LEU A 41 -2.75 1.50 21.03
N GLY A 42 -1.73 2.02 21.73
CA GLY A 42 -1.58 1.86 23.18
C GLY A 42 -1.07 3.10 23.88
N ARG A 43 -0.63 2.93 25.14
CA ARG A 43 0.01 4.00 25.94
C ARG A 43 1.51 3.82 26.06
N HIS A 44 1.98 2.58 25.94
CA HIS A 44 3.38 2.23 26.04
C HIS A 44 3.83 1.44 24.81
N ALA A 45 5.07 1.68 24.39
CA ALA A 45 5.70 0.89 23.34
C ALA A 45 7.17 0.64 23.67
N GLU A 46 7.59 -0.62 23.61
CA GLU A 46 8.98 -1.02 23.70
C GLU A 46 9.48 -1.43 22.31
N VAL A 47 10.61 -0.85 21.90
CA VAL A 47 11.28 -1.21 20.66
C VAL A 47 12.58 -1.91 21.00
N SER A 48 12.68 -3.19 20.66
CA SER A 48 13.92 -3.97 20.76
C SER A 48 14.48 -4.19 19.36
N SER A 49 15.76 -3.85 19.13
CA SER A 49 16.37 -3.98 17.80
C SER A 49 17.81 -4.48 17.88
N LYS A 50 18.15 -5.35 16.94
CA LYS A 50 19.50 -5.89 16.75
C LYS A 50 19.85 -5.85 15.27
N THR A 51 20.96 -5.21 14.93
CA THR A 51 21.53 -5.26 13.58
C THR A 51 22.36 -6.52 13.40
N LYS A 52 22.63 -6.89 12.14
CA LYS A 52 23.43 -8.09 11.80
C LYS A 52 24.82 -8.05 12.43
N ASP A 53 25.43 -6.88 12.49
CA ASP A 53 26.79 -6.69 13.00
C ASP A 53 26.85 -6.51 14.52
N SER A 54 25.72 -6.17 15.17
CA SER A 54 25.67 -6.04 16.62
C SER A 54 25.48 -7.38 17.30
N LYS A 55 26.24 -7.62 18.38
CA LYS A 55 26.01 -8.76 19.29
C LYS A 55 24.94 -8.48 20.35
N LYS A 56 24.65 -7.20 20.61
CA LYS A 56 23.70 -6.76 21.65
C LYS A 56 22.39 -6.28 21.04
N VAL A 57 21.33 -6.40 21.83
CA VAL A 57 20.01 -5.82 21.55
C VAL A 57 19.92 -4.46 22.23
N TYR A 58 19.48 -3.47 21.46
CA TYR A 58 19.19 -2.13 21.96
C TYR A 58 17.69 -2.00 22.19
N THR A 59 17.31 -1.53 23.38
CA THR A 59 15.92 -1.31 23.74
C THR A 59 15.63 0.18 23.92
N LEU A 60 14.42 0.58 23.53
CA LEU A 60 13.90 1.93 23.73
C LEU A 60 12.47 1.82 24.24
N HIS A 61 12.20 2.45 25.39
CA HIS A 61 10.86 2.53 25.94
C HIS A 61 10.22 3.85 25.55
N LEU A 62 8.93 3.81 25.22
CA LEU A 62 8.14 4.99 24.88
C LEU A 62 6.88 4.96 25.72
N SER A 63 6.61 6.06 26.44
CA SER A 63 5.38 6.27 27.18
C SER A 63 4.69 7.53 26.69
N ARG A 64 3.39 7.42 26.39
CA ARG A 64 2.55 8.54 25.98
C ARG A 64 2.55 9.68 27.02
N GLU A 65 2.54 9.33 28.29
CA GLU A 65 2.47 10.26 29.42
C GLU A 65 3.78 11.05 29.50
N ALA A 66 4.92 10.39 29.36
CA ALA A 66 6.22 11.05 29.30
C ALA A 66 6.30 12.06 28.14
N LEU A 67 5.68 11.74 27.01
CA LEU A 67 5.65 12.61 25.82
C LEU A 67 4.74 13.82 25.99
N ILE A 68 3.55 13.63 26.57
CA ILE A 68 2.56 14.70 26.76
C ILE A 68 2.96 15.63 27.90
N ASN A 69 3.54 15.08 28.97
CA ASN A 69 3.92 15.85 30.16
C ASN A 69 5.30 16.52 30.01
N SER A 70 6.00 16.30 28.90
CA SER A 70 7.26 16.98 28.61
C SER A 70 7.04 18.47 28.37
N ARG A 71 7.39 19.29 29.36
CA ARG A 71 7.40 20.76 29.25
C ARG A 71 8.63 21.30 28.51
N GLU A 72 9.61 20.44 28.27
CA GLU A 72 10.86 20.77 27.58
C GLU A 72 10.80 20.42 26.09
N LYS A 73 11.56 21.16 25.27
CA LYS A 73 11.73 20.87 23.83
C LYS A 73 12.47 19.54 23.58
N THR A 74 13.15 19.03 24.59
CA THR A 74 13.90 17.77 24.57
C THR A 74 13.26 16.82 25.56
N TRP A 75 12.78 15.68 25.08
CA TRP A 75 12.28 14.62 25.96
C TRP A 75 13.34 13.53 26.09
N LYS A 76 13.46 12.97 27.28
CA LYS A 76 14.30 11.80 27.58
C LYS A 76 13.39 10.62 27.86
N THR A 77 13.88 9.44 27.54
CA THR A 77 13.13 8.21 27.78
C THR A 77 14.09 7.08 28.11
N ASP A 78 13.55 6.05 28.73
CA ASP A 78 14.34 4.92 29.18
C ASP A 78 14.71 4.01 27.99
N GLY A 79 15.75 3.23 28.19
CA GLY A 79 16.27 2.31 27.20
C GLY A 79 17.46 1.56 27.76
N GLY A 80 17.90 0.55 27.02
CA GLY A 80 18.90 -0.38 27.53
C GLY A 80 19.68 -1.08 26.45
N ILE A 81 20.69 -1.80 26.90
CA ILE A 81 21.50 -2.71 26.10
C ILE A 81 21.47 -4.04 26.83
N ARG A 82 21.05 -5.10 26.14
CA ARG A 82 20.98 -6.45 26.71
C ARG A 82 21.51 -7.49 25.72
N ASP A 83 21.74 -8.70 26.22
CA ASP A 83 21.95 -9.85 25.37
C ASP A 83 20.64 -10.27 24.67
N PRO A 84 20.71 -10.86 23.47
CA PRO A 84 19.55 -11.43 22.79
C PRO A 84 18.93 -12.55 23.62
N LEU A 85 17.61 -12.65 23.58
CA LEU A 85 16.89 -13.76 24.20
C LEU A 85 16.91 -14.99 23.28
N GLU A 86 16.72 -16.19 23.84
CA GLU A 86 16.74 -17.45 23.07
C GLU A 86 15.66 -17.51 21.99
N ASP A 87 14.46 -16.99 22.28
CA ASP A 87 13.37 -16.87 21.31
C ASP A 87 13.75 -15.93 20.16
N GLU A 88 14.34 -14.76 20.46
CA GLU A 88 14.81 -13.81 19.45
C GLU A 88 15.91 -14.41 18.56
N ILE A 89 16.82 -15.21 19.13
CA ILE A 89 17.87 -15.92 18.37
C ILE A 89 17.22 -16.94 17.44
N SER A 90 16.28 -17.73 17.94
CA SER A 90 15.60 -18.77 17.17
C SER A 90 14.75 -18.19 16.02
N SER A 91 14.08 -17.05 16.25
CA SER A 91 13.20 -16.40 15.28
C SER A 91 13.94 -15.50 14.29
N SER A 92 15.24 -15.25 14.49
CA SER A 92 16.05 -14.40 13.60
C SER A 92 17.34 -15.09 13.13
N PRO A 93 17.25 -16.19 12.35
CA PRO A 93 18.42 -16.93 11.88
C PRO A 93 19.37 -16.06 11.01
N HIS A 94 18.87 -14.98 10.43
CA HIS A 94 19.65 -14.02 9.65
C HIS A 94 20.49 -13.04 10.51
N GLY A 95 20.32 -13.10 11.84
CA GLY A 95 21.13 -12.37 12.81
C GLY A 95 20.66 -10.94 13.11
N SER A 96 19.51 -10.51 12.58
CA SER A 96 18.95 -9.17 12.82
C SER A 96 17.45 -9.21 12.99
N PHE A 97 16.92 -8.34 13.85
CA PHE A 97 15.48 -8.18 14.05
C PHE A 97 15.12 -6.79 14.55
N THR A 98 13.83 -6.45 14.45
CA THR A 98 13.24 -5.33 15.17
C THR A 98 11.87 -5.78 15.66
N LYS A 99 11.68 -5.72 16.97
CA LYS A 99 10.46 -6.11 17.68
C LYS A 99 9.85 -4.85 18.29
N VAL A 100 8.54 -4.68 18.13
CA VAL A 100 7.79 -3.58 18.74
C VAL A 100 6.66 -4.17 19.55
N GLU A 101 6.70 -3.95 20.87
CA GLU A 101 5.69 -4.43 21.80
C GLU A 101 4.89 -3.24 22.30
N ILE A 102 3.56 -3.29 22.14
CA ILE A 102 2.66 -2.20 22.52
C ILE A 102 1.76 -2.70 23.65
N SER A 103 1.73 -1.99 24.76
CA SER A 103 0.93 -2.33 25.93
C SER A 103 -0.04 -1.20 26.30
N GLU A 104 -1.00 -1.55 27.18
CA GLU A 104 -2.14 -0.70 27.53
C GLU A 104 -2.92 -0.23 26.29
N LEU A 105 -3.39 -1.20 25.52
CA LEU A 105 -4.12 -0.98 24.28
C LEU A 105 -5.40 -0.17 24.53
N LYS A 106 -5.67 0.80 23.65
CA LYS A 106 -6.87 1.66 23.71
C LYS A 106 -8.06 1.10 22.92
N LEU A 107 -7.78 0.18 22.00
CA LEU A 107 -8.77 -0.32 21.05
C LEU A 107 -9.51 -1.52 21.63
N LYS A 108 -10.83 -1.53 21.44
CA LYS A 108 -11.60 -2.78 21.51
C LYS A 108 -11.21 -3.59 20.27
N LEU A 109 -10.93 -4.88 20.47
CA LEU A 109 -10.48 -5.80 19.43
C LEU A 109 -11.38 -5.66 18.19
N LEU A 110 -10.76 -5.29 17.07
CA LEU A 110 -11.35 -5.48 15.74
C LEU A 110 -11.51 -6.99 15.53
N ASP A 111 -12.49 -7.38 14.72
CA ASP A 111 -12.54 -8.74 14.20
C ASP A 111 -11.20 -9.05 13.52
N ILE A 112 -10.50 -10.07 14.04
CA ILE A 112 -9.17 -10.47 13.57
C ILE A 112 -9.24 -10.88 12.10
N GLY A 113 -10.35 -11.50 11.66
CA GLY A 113 -10.57 -11.86 10.26
C GLY A 113 -10.56 -10.63 9.36
N GLN A 114 -11.37 -9.62 9.70
CA GLN A 114 -11.41 -8.35 8.96
C GLN A 114 -10.06 -7.63 8.96
N LEU A 115 -9.34 -7.64 10.09
CA LEU A 115 -8.01 -7.05 10.18
C LEU A 115 -7.03 -7.74 9.22
N LYS A 116 -7.04 -9.07 9.18
CA LYS A 116 -6.21 -9.86 8.25
C LYS A 116 -6.52 -9.52 6.80
N CYS A 117 -7.79 -9.47 6.41
CA CYS A 117 -8.22 -9.07 5.06
C CYS A 117 -7.72 -7.67 4.71
N ARG A 118 -7.90 -6.68 5.61
CA ARG A 118 -7.45 -5.29 5.37
C ARG A 118 -5.93 -5.18 5.24
N LEU A 119 -5.17 -5.90 6.08
CA LEU A 119 -3.72 -5.91 5.97
C LEU A 119 -3.27 -6.56 4.66
N LYS A 120 -3.91 -7.67 4.26
CA LYS A 120 -3.67 -8.31 2.97
C LYS A 120 -3.91 -7.34 1.81
N ASP A 121 -5.04 -6.64 1.78
CA ASP A 121 -5.36 -5.67 0.71
C ASP A 121 -4.34 -4.53 0.62
N ILE A 122 -3.93 -4.01 1.79
CA ILE A 122 -2.95 -2.92 1.90
C ILE A 122 -1.61 -3.32 1.31
N TYR A 123 -1.14 -4.52 1.64
CA TYR A 123 0.18 -5.01 1.26
C TYR A 123 0.16 -6.02 0.10
N PHE A 124 -0.98 -6.18 -0.58
CA PHE A 124 -1.21 -7.25 -1.56
C PHE A 124 -0.02 -7.52 -2.49
N PRO A 125 0.51 -6.54 -3.27
CA PRO A 125 1.59 -6.83 -4.21
C PRO A 125 2.95 -7.09 -3.54
N TYR A 126 3.10 -6.86 -2.23
CA TYR A 126 4.27 -7.28 -1.45
C TYR A 126 4.14 -8.71 -0.92
N ILE A 127 2.91 -9.18 -0.73
CA ILE A 127 2.59 -10.53 -0.24
C ILE A 127 2.46 -11.49 -1.42
N GLN A 128 1.71 -11.13 -2.46
CA GLN A 128 1.45 -11.89 -3.69
C GLN A 128 1.53 -10.97 -4.91
N CYS A 129 2.48 -11.25 -5.80
CA CYS A 129 2.68 -10.47 -7.03
C CYS A 129 2.70 -11.38 -8.27
N ASP A 130 1.66 -11.25 -9.08
CA ASP A 130 1.47 -11.98 -10.35
C ASP A 130 2.00 -11.19 -11.56
N GLU A 131 2.45 -9.96 -11.35
CA GLU A 131 2.77 -9.01 -12.42
C GLU A 131 4.19 -9.15 -12.99
N MET A 132 4.93 -10.18 -12.58
CA MET A 132 6.25 -10.50 -13.13
C MET A 132 6.09 -11.13 -14.52
N LEU A 133 6.04 -10.26 -15.53
CA LEU A 133 5.88 -10.60 -16.95
C LEU A 133 6.70 -11.84 -17.35
N GLY A 134 6.01 -12.83 -17.95
CA GLY A 134 6.63 -13.96 -18.62
C GLY A 134 6.79 -15.25 -17.81
N THR A 135 6.46 -15.27 -16.51
CA THR A 135 6.64 -16.47 -15.69
C THR A 135 5.36 -17.24 -15.39
N GLY A 136 4.19 -16.59 -15.45
CA GLY A 136 2.90 -17.18 -15.06
C GLY A 136 2.84 -17.63 -13.60
N LYS A 137 3.80 -17.21 -12.77
CA LYS A 137 3.95 -17.62 -11.38
C LYS A 137 3.72 -16.44 -10.45
N THR A 138 2.87 -16.65 -9.46
CA THR A 138 2.76 -15.77 -8.29
C THR A 138 4.08 -15.81 -7.53
N THR A 139 4.67 -14.63 -7.32
CA THR A 139 5.82 -14.47 -6.43
C THR A 139 5.32 -14.02 -5.05
N THR A 140 5.96 -14.50 -3.99
CA THR A 140 5.68 -14.11 -2.60
C THR A 140 6.93 -13.47 -1.97
N PRO A 141 7.21 -12.18 -2.26
CA PRO A 141 8.47 -11.54 -1.85
C PRO A 141 8.64 -11.40 -0.33
N ILE A 142 7.53 -11.28 0.40
CA ILE A 142 7.52 -11.08 1.85
C ILE A 142 6.55 -12.08 2.46
N GLN A 143 7.01 -12.78 3.49
CA GLN A 143 6.14 -13.52 4.39
C GLN A 143 5.53 -12.55 5.40
N PHE A 144 4.21 -12.49 5.45
CA PHE A 144 3.47 -11.61 6.37
C PHE A 144 2.51 -12.47 7.18
N GLN A 145 2.81 -12.65 8.46
CA GLN A 145 1.96 -13.43 9.37
C GLN A 145 1.21 -12.54 10.37
N VAL A 146 0.01 -12.98 10.74
CA VAL A 146 -0.80 -12.39 11.81
C VAL A 146 -1.35 -13.51 12.68
N ASN A 147 -0.89 -13.60 13.94
CA ASN A 147 -1.19 -14.70 14.84
C ASN A 147 -0.91 -16.06 14.17
N ASP A 148 0.31 -16.22 13.65
CA ASP A 148 0.82 -17.42 12.96
C ASP A 148 0.17 -17.75 11.61
N ASP A 149 -0.92 -17.09 11.24
CA ASP A 149 -1.55 -17.26 9.92
C ASP A 149 -0.83 -16.42 8.86
N ASP A 150 -0.38 -17.05 7.78
CA ASP A 150 0.20 -16.37 6.62
C ASP A 150 -0.89 -15.66 5.80
N LEU A 151 -0.73 -14.35 5.58
CA LEU A 151 -1.68 -13.57 4.79
C LEU A 151 -1.67 -13.97 3.30
N ALA A 152 -0.66 -14.67 2.81
CA ALA A 152 -0.67 -15.21 1.46
C ALA A 152 -1.81 -16.25 1.27
N ASP A 153 -2.10 -17.03 2.30
CA ASP A 153 -3.08 -18.13 2.27
C ASP A 153 -4.53 -17.67 2.48
N LEU A 154 -4.72 -16.42 2.92
CA LEU A 154 -6.05 -15.87 3.17
C LEU A 154 -6.81 -15.62 1.85
N GLU A 155 -7.94 -16.25 1.62
CA GLU A 155 -8.73 -16.04 0.38
C GLU A 155 -9.48 -14.70 0.36
N GLY A 156 -9.72 -14.11 1.53
CA GLY A 156 -10.56 -12.93 1.71
C GLY A 156 -9.89 -11.58 1.47
N GLY A 157 -10.71 -10.54 1.43
CA GLY A 157 -10.32 -9.14 1.19
C GLY A 157 -10.77 -8.60 -0.17
N GLU A 158 -10.97 -7.28 -0.27
CA GLU A 158 -11.51 -6.62 -1.46
C GLU A 158 -10.61 -6.86 -2.67
N VAL A 159 -9.30 -6.73 -2.51
CA VAL A 159 -8.35 -6.86 -3.62
C VAL A 159 -8.27 -8.31 -4.07
N ALA A 160 -8.16 -9.26 -3.13
CA ALA A 160 -8.08 -10.68 -3.44
C ALA A 160 -9.34 -11.16 -4.16
N ILE A 161 -10.52 -10.88 -3.60
CA ILE A 161 -11.82 -11.24 -4.19
C ILE A 161 -11.98 -10.58 -5.56
N THR A 162 -11.65 -9.29 -5.68
CA THR A 162 -11.77 -8.58 -6.95
C THR A 162 -10.89 -9.21 -8.02
N ASN A 163 -9.64 -9.50 -7.70
CA ASN A 163 -8.69 -10.07 -8.68
C ASN A 163 -9.18 -11.41 -9.22
N VAL A 164 -9.66 -12.31 -8.34
CA VAL A 164 -10.19 -13.63 -8.74
C VAL A 164 -11.44 -13.53 -9.62
N ASN A 165 -12.27 -12.49 -9.42
CA ASN A 165 -13.52 -12.29 -10.16
C ASN A 165 -13.38 -11.28 -11.32
N SER A 166 -12.15 -10.88 -11.63
CA SER A 166 -11.83 -10.03 -12.76
C SER A 166 -11.52 -10.85 -14.01
N CYS A 167 -11.48 -10.21 -15.17
CA CYS A 167 -11.08 -10.85 -16.42
C CYS A 167 -9.60 -11.30 -16.36
N ASN A 168 -9.33 -12.54 -16.77
CA ASN A 168 -7.98 -13.09 -16.95
C ASN A 168 -7.36 -12.73 -18.30
N GLY A 169 -8.02 -11.86 -19.09
CA GLY A 169 -7.51 -11.35 -20.35
C GLY A 169 -6.31 -10.40 -20.15
N PRO A 170 -5.68 -9.95 -21.24
CA PRO A 170 -4.55 -9.04 -21.16
C PRO A 170 -4.94 -7.73 -20.44
N ASP A 171 -4.10 -7.31 -19.49
CA ASP A 171 -4.27 -6.04 -18.79
C ASP A 171 -4.16 -4.86 -19.77
N PHE A 172 -5.06 -3.89 -19.64
CA PHE A 172 -4.86 -2.59 -20.28
C PHE A 172 -4.03 -1.70 -19.34
N VAL A 173 -2.77 -1.44 -19.70
CA VAL A 173 -1.83 -0.69 -18.85
C VAL A 173 -1.37 0.58 -19.56
N LEU A 174 -1.55 1.72 -18.91
CA LEU A 174 -0.96 3.00 -19.31
C LEU A 174 0.18 3.35 -18.35
N GLN A 175 1.35 3.63 -18.90
CA GLN A 175 2.47 4.20 -18.14
C GLN A 175 2.48 5.70 -18.36
N LEU A 176 2.38 6.45 -17.26
CA LEU A 176 2.30 7.90 -17.26
C LEU A 176 3.62 8.49 -16.74
N ARG A 177 4.24 9.33 -17.55
CA ARG A 177 5.37 10.17 -17.15
C ARG A 177 4.87 11.61 -17.02
N ILE A 178 4.89 12.13 -15.80
CA ILE A 178 4.44 13.48 -15.48
C ILE A 178 5.66 14.34 -15.24
N LEU A 179 5.79 15.41 -16.03
CA LEU A 179 6.82 16.43 -15.88
C LEU A 179 6.20 17.66 -15.25
N TYR A 180 6.81 18.12 -14.15
CA TYR A 180 6.43 19.34 -13.46
C TYR A 180 7.56 20.36 -13.52
N GLN A 181 7.25 21.54 -14.03
CA GLN A 181 8.13 22.71 -14.00
C GLN A 181 7.40 23.81 -13.24
N ASP A 182 8.02 24.30 -12.17
CA ASP A 182 7.51 25.45 -11.44
C ASP A 182 7.82 26.73 -12.23
N ALA A 183 6.80 27.51 -12.55
CA ALA A 183 6.93 28.78 -13.28
C ALA A 183 7.71 29.85 -12.48
N SER A 184 7.93 29.65 -11.17
CA SER A 184 8.66 30.57 -10.31
C SER A 184 10.19 30.33 -10.25
N THR A 185 10.69 29.21 -10.77
CA THR A 185 12.12 28.82 -10.71
C THR A 185 12.89 29.02 -12.02
N VAL A 186 12.35 29.81 -12.96
CA VAL A 186 12.90 30.02 -14.32
C VAL A 186 14.34 30.57 -14.32
N THR A 187 14.84 31.10 -13.19
CA THR A 187 16.20 31.64 -13.06
C THR A 187 17.24 30.67 -12.50
N SER A 188 16.86 29.48 -12.03
CA SER A 188 17.80 28.45 -11.60
C SER A 188 17.75 27.27 -12.56
N SER A 189 18.90 26.77 -13.00
CA SER A 189 19.13 25.64 -13.90
C SER A 189 18.65 24.28 -13.35
N GLY A 190 17.49 24.23 -12.70
CA GLY A 190 16.92 23.04 -12.09
C GLY A 190 16.29 22.13 -13.16
N GLU A 191 16.66 20.85 -13.14
CA GLU A 191 15.99 19.84 -13.94
C GLU A 191 14.49 19.77 -13.57
N PRO A 192 13.59 19.54 -14.55
CA PRO A 192 12.16 19.39 -14.29
C PRO A 192 11.91 18.26 -13.30
N GLN A 193 11.01 18.47 -12.35
CA GLN A 193 10.63 17.43 -11.40
C GLN A 193 9.80 16.38 -12.12
N GLU A 194 10.16 15.11 -11.96
CA GLU A 194 9.52 14.00 -12.65
C GLU A 194 8.74 13.11 -11.67
N ALA A 195 7.57 12.65 -12.10
CA ALA A 195 6.77 11.65 -11.41
C ALA A 195 6.29 10.57 -12.38
N HIS A 196 6.26 9.33 -11.91
CA HIS A 196 5.81 8.17 -12.69
C HIS A 196 4.54 7.63 -12.05
N ALA A 197 3.56 7.30 -12.87
CA ALA A 197 2.37 6.59 -12.46
C ALA A 197 2.06 5.48 -13.47
N ARG A 198 1.39 4.44 -13.01
CA ARG A 198 0.86 3.38 -13.86
C ARG A 198 -0.63 3.30 -13.61
N LEU A 199 -1.40 3.26 -14.69
CA LEU A 199 -2.82 3.00 -14.67
C LEU A 199 -3.03 1.58 -15.20
N LYS A 200 -3.64 0.71 -14.42
CA LYS A 200 -4.04 -0.63 -14.84
C LYS A 200 -5.56 -0.70 -14.85
N CYS A 201 -6.14 -0.86 -16.03
CA CYS A 201 -7.56 -1.07 -16.19
C CYS A 201 -7.87 -2.57 -16.25
N VAL A 202 -8.74 -3.02 -15.36
CA VAL A 202 -9.17 -4.41 -15.24
C VAL A 202 -10.65 -4.49 -15.60
N TYR A 203 -11.01 -5.44 -16.45
CA TYR A 203 -12.38 -5.63 -16.89
C TYR A 203 -13.15 -6.59 -15.98
N TYR A 204 -14.40 -6.27 -15.68
CA TYR A 204 -15.32 -7.17 -14.99
C TYR A 204 -16.24 -7.88 -15.99
N PRO A 205 -16.05 -9.18 -16.23
CA PRO A 205 -16.82 -9.89 -17.24
C PRO A 205 -18.27 -10.15 -16.81
N ILE A 206 -19.14 -10.31 -17.81
CA ILE A 206 -20.47 -10.89 -17.64
C ILE A 206 -20.32 -12.41 -17.68
N VAL A 207 -20.62 -13.07 -16.57
CA VAL A 207 -20.55 -14.53 -16.44
C VAL A 207 -21.96 -15.06 -16.18
N LYS A 208 -22.46 -15.94 -17.05
CA LYS A 208 -23.81 -16.53 -16.95
C LYS A 208 -24.93 -15.47 -16.83
N GLY A 209 -24.81 -14.36 -17.56
CA GLY A 209 -25.80 -13.27 -17.55
C GLY A 209 -25.73 -12.33 -16.34
N LYS A 210 -24.73 -12.50 -15.47
CA LYS A 210 -24.50 -11.65 -14.29
C LYS A 210 -23.12 -11.00 -14.37
N GLU A 211 -23.05 -9.69 -14.16
CA GLU A 211 -21.75 -9.00 -14.07
C GLU A 211 -20.98 -9.48 -12.84
N SER A 212 -19.67 -9.73 -13.01
CA SER A 212 -18.83 -10.29 -11.95
C SER A 212 -18.71 -9.39 -10.71
N ILE A 213 -18.92 -8.08 -10.86
CA ILE A 213 -19.02 -7.14 -9.73
C ILE A 213 -20.14 -7.49 -8.74
N ASN A 214 -21.26 -8.05 -9.21
CA ASN A 214 -22.30 -8.52 -8.29
C ASN A 214 -21.81 -9.72 -7.47
N THR A 215 -21.04 -10.63 -8.08
CA THR A 215 -20.39 -11.74 -7.37
C THR A 215 -19.35 -11.24 -6.35
N ILE A 216 -18.59 -10.21 -6.70
CA ILE A 216 -17.63 -9.55 -5.79
C ILE A 216 -18.37 -9.00 -4.57
N LEU A 217 -19.43 -8.21 -4.78
CA LEU A 217 -20.23 -7.63 -3.69
C LEU A 217 -20.87 -8.69 -2.80
N GLU A 218 -21.35 -9.80 -3.38
CA GLU A 218 -21.92 -10.92 -2.62
C GLU A 218 -20.88 -11.59 -1.71
N ARG A 219 -19.67 -11.85 -2.23
CA ARG A 219 -18.59 -12.46 -1.44
C ARG A 219 -18.12 -11.54 -0.31
N LEU A 220 -17.96 -10.24 -0.58
CA LEU A 220 -17.55 -9.27 0.43
C LEU A 220 -18.56 -9.17 1.59
N ARG A 221 -19.86 -9.32 1.30
CA ARG A 221 -20.91 -9.35 2.34
C ARG A 221 -20.82 -10.60 3.22
N VAL A 222 -20.48 -11.76 2.65
CA VAL A 222 -20.36 -13.02 3.39
C VAL A 222 -19.14 -13.00 4.31
N GLU A 223 -18.04 -12.39 3.88
CA GLU A 223 -16.80 -12.28 4.67
C GLU A 223 -16.86 -11.22 5.79
N GLY A 224 -18.04 -10.63 6.02
CA GLY A 224 -18.26 -9.67 7.09
C GLY A 224 -17.65 -8.29 6.83
N ASP A 225 -17.22 -8.01 5.60
CA ASP A 225 -16.80 -6.65 5.27
C ASP A 225 -18.03 -5.73 5.30
N ILE A 226 -17.90 -4.58 5.96
CA ILE A 226 -19.00 -3.63 6.21
C ILE A 226 -19.26 -2.81 4.93
N VAL A 227 -19.35 -3.50 3.80
CA VAL A 227 -19.57 -2.89 2.51
C VAL A 227 -21.08 -2.73 2.37
N ALA A 228 -21.58 -1.60 2.88
CA ALA A 228 -22.90 -1.06 2.53
C ALA A 228 -22.97 -0.59 1.07
N GLU A 229 -22.00 -0.99 0.24
CA GLU A 229 -21.90 -0.54 -1.14
C GLU A 229 -22.82 -1.37 -2.03
N THR A 230 -23.47 -0.63 -2.92
CA THR A 230 -24.24 -1.17 -4.04
C THR A 230 -23.36 -1.16 -5.29
N PHE A 231 -23.89 -1.72 -6.37
CA PHE A 231 -23.28 -1.61 -7.68
C PHE A 231 -22.90 -0.16 -8.04
N ASP A 232 -23.74 0.81 -7.71
CA ASP A 232 -23.53 2.21 -8.07
C ASP A 232 -22.46 2.89 -7.21
N THR A 233 -22.38 2.52 -5.92
CA THR A 233 -21.48 3.17 -4.97
C THR A 233 -20.13 2.48 -4.82
N PHE A 234 -20.00 1.24 -5.31
CA PHE A 234 -18.74 0.49 -5.21
C PHE A 234 -17.60 1.23 -5.91
N SER A 235 -16.52 1.47 -5.18
CA SER A 235 -15.37 2.18 -5.75
C SER A 235 -14.67 1.28 -6.77
N ARG A 236 -14.70 1.73 -8.03
CA ARG A 236 -14.00 1.07 -9.13
C ARG A 236 -12.57 1.58 -9.29
N THR A 237 -12.06 2.34 -8.32
CA THR A 237 -10.71 2.89 -8.37
C THR A 237 -9.97 2.53 -7.09
N SER A 238 -8.78 1.93 -7.21
CA SER A 238 -7.91 1.70 -6.07
C SER A 238 -6.58 2.39 -6.30
N ILE A 239 -6.13 3.23 -5.37
CA ILE A 239 -4.87 3.97 -5.53
C ILE A 239 -3.78 3.32 -4.70
N ARG A 240 -2.65 3.03 -5.33
CA ARG A 240 -1.46 2.51 -4.65
C ARG A 240 -0.33 3.51 -4.70
N ARG A 241 0.38 3.64 -3.59
CA ARG A 241 1.61 4.41 -3.50
C ARG A 241 2.75 3.47 -3.15
N LEU A 242 3.69 3.32 -4.09
CA LEU A 242 4.80 2.36 -3.98
C LEU A 242 4.26 0.95 -3.64
N GLY A 243 3.29 0.45 -4.40
CA GLY A 243 2.64 -0.84 -4.16
C GLY A 243 1.62 -0.91 -3.01
N ARG A 244 1.74 -0.05 -1.99
CA ARG A 244 0.82 -0.06 -0.83
C ARG A 244 -0.52 0.62 -1.17
N LEU A 245 -1.65 -0.02 -0.86
CA LEU A 245 -2.98 0.55 -1.03
C LEU A 245 -3.17 1.78 -0.12
N LEU A 246 -3.81 2.81 -0.65
CA LEU A 246 -4.33 3.95 0.11
C LEU A 246 -5.84 3.74 0.32
N PRO A 247 -6.27 3.17 1.46
CA PRO A 247 -7.66 2.72 1.64
C PRO A 247 -8.67 3.87 1.59
N ASP A 248 -8.29 5.07 2.03
CA ASP A 248 -9.18 6.25 2.06
C ASP A 248 -9.21 7.00 0.71
N ALA A 249 -8.33 6.66 -0.24
CA ALA A 249 -8.24 7.31 -1.53
C ALA A 249 -9.18 6.65 -2.56
N ARG A 250 -10.48 6.60 -2.24
CA ARG A 250 -11.50 5.95 -3.08
C ARG A 250 -12.12 6.96 -4.04
N TRP A 251 -11.76 6.87 -5.32
CA TRP A 251 -12.29 7.75 -6.36
C TRP A 251 -13.50 7.09 -7.01
N VAL A 252 -14.61 7.83 -7.10
CA VAL A 252 -15.87 7.32 -7.68
C VAL A 252 -15.76 7.18 -9.20
N ALA A 253 -14.99 8.05 -9.87
CA ALA A 253 -14.72 7.96 -11.30
C ALA A 253 -13.39 8.62 -11.69
N PHE A 254 -12.62 7.96 -12.56
CA PHE A 254 -11.47 8.56 -13.25
C PHE A 254 -11.95 9.08 -14.62
N GLN A 255 -12.20 10.39 -14.74
CA GLN A 255 -12.78 10.99 -15.96
C GLN A 255 -11.94 10.75 -17.22
N VAL A 256 -10.62 10.58 -17.08
CA VAL A 256 -9.70 10.33 -18.19
C VAL A 256 -9.97 8.98 -18.86
N CYS A 257 -10.39 7.94 -18.13
CA CYS A 257 -10.77 6.67 -18.75
C CYS A 257 -11.99 6.82 -19.67
N ARG A 258 -12.98 7.65 -19.30
CA ARG A 258 -14.12 7.94 -20.20
C ARG A 258 -13.70 8.65 -21.49
N GLN A 259 -12.70 9.54 -21.43
CA GLN A 259 -12.19 10.23 -22.61
C GLN A 259 -11.29 9.34 -23.48
N ILE A 260 -10.42 8.54 -22.88
CA ILE A 260 -9.52 7.61 -23.58
C ILE A 260 -10.30 6.47 -24.25
N LEU A 261 -11.39 6.00 -23.63
CA LEU A 261 -12.24 4.93 -24.17
C LEU A 261 -13.38 5.44 -25.08
N GLY A 262 -13.37 6.73 -25.44
CA GLY A 262 -14.31 7.30 -26.40
C GLY A 262 -15.76 7.43 -25.92
N LEU A 263 -16.01 7.48 -24.60
CA LEU A 263 -17.36 7.46 -24.01
C LEU A 263 -17.97 8.86 -23.76
N ASN A 264 -17.53 9.91 -24.46
CA ASN A 264 -18.19 11.23 -24.43
C ASN A 264 -18.16 11.92 -25.81
N PRO A 265 -19.31 12.43 -26.31
CA PRO A 265 -19.34 13.33 -27.45
C PRO A 265 -18.94 14.75 -27.00
N GLY A 266 -17.92 15.34 -27.63
CA GLY A 266 -17.89 16.80 -27.80
C GLY A 266 -16.86 17.66 -27.06
N GLN A 267 -15.73 17.15 -26.54
CA GLN A 267 -14.64 18.03 -26.08
C GLN A 267 -13.25 17.53 -26.46
N GLN A 268 -12.47 18.42 -27.10
CA GLN A 268 -11.15 18.16 -27.66
C GLN A 268 -10.07 18.80 -26.75
N TRP A 269 -9.18 17.99 -26.17
CA TRP A 269 -7.97 18.47 -25.51
C TRP A 269 -6.74 17.89 -26.23
N LYS A 270 -5.75 18.73 -26.54
CA LYS A 270 -4.49 18.32 -27.17
C LYS A 270 -3.55 17.72 -26.13
N LEU A 271 -3.42 16.39 -26.10
CA LEU A 271 -2.27 15.70 -25.52
C LEU A 271 -1.18 15.53 -26.58
N SER A 272 0.05 15.89 -26.25
CA SER A 272 1.22 15.73 -27.12
C SER A 272 1.72 14.27 -27.08
N SER A 273 1.51 13.59 -28.20
CA SER A 273 1.97 12.24 -28.58
C SER A 273 1.19 11.05 -28.03
N TRP A 274 0.58 10.31 -28.97
CA TRP A 274 0.12 8.94 -28.82
C TRP A 274 0.97 8.08 -29.77
N SER A 275 1.33 6.86 -29.34
CA SER A 275 1.61 5.78 -30.29
C SER A 275 0.33 4.94 -30.39
N THR A 276 -0.27 4.95 -31.57
CA THR A 276 -1.55 4.32 -31.87
C THR A 276 -1.39 2.81 -31.93
N LEU A 277 -2.11 2.07 -31.09
CA LEU A 277 -2.39 0.65 -31.34
C LEU A 277 -3.90 0.45 -31.23
N GLY A 278 -4.49 0.06 -32.35
CA GLY A 278 -5.93 -0.05 -32.55
C GLY A 278 -6.56 -1.10 -31.64
N VAL A 279 -7.74 -0.78 -31.12
CA VAL A 279 -8.60 -1.72 -30.42
C VAL A 279 -10.03 -1.48 -30.88
N GLU A 280 -10.51 -2.34 -31.78
CA GLU A 280 -11.94 -2.59 -31.98
C GLU A 280 -12.42 -3.58 -30.91
N GLY A 281 -13.61 -3.36 -30.32
CA GLY A 281 -14.34 -4.43 -29.64
C GLY A 281 -14.54 -4.36 -28.11
N ILE A 282 -14.62 -3.19 -27.48
CA ILE A 282 -15.09 -3.10 -26.07
C ILE A 282 -16.62 -2.95 -26.07
N SER A 283 -17.36 -4.06 -25.99
CA SER A 283 -18.81 -4.05 -25.74
C SER A 283 -19.11 -3.87 -24.25
N SER A 284 -19.89 -2.84 -23.92
CA SER A 284 -20.65 -2.60 -22.67
C SER A 284 -20.25 -3.39 -21.42
N GLY A 285 -19.09 -3.10 -20.83
CA GLY A 285 -18.80 -3.60 -19.48
C GLY A 285 -17.97 -2.64 -18.65
N VAL A 286 -17.91 -2.99 -17.37
CA VAL A 286 -17.42 -2.12 -16.30
C VAL A 286 -15.90 -2.31 -16.11
N LEU A 287 -15.16 -1.20 -16.04
CA LEU A 287 -13.71 -1.20 -15.83
C LEU A 287 -13.38 -0.76 -14.40
N LYS A 288 -12.49 -1.50 -13.72
CA LYS A 288 -11.77 -1.06 -12.52
C LYS A 288 -10.46 -0.40 -12.95
N CYS A 289 -10.07 0.67 -12.28
CA CYS A 289 -8.84 1.39 -12.49
C CYS A 289 -7.95 1.24 -11.24
N VAL A 290 -6.75 0.69 -11.41
CA VAL A 290 -5.76 0.44 -10.33
C VAL A 290 -4.49 1.25 -10.57
#